data_AF-A0A0C9U7W8-F1
#
_entry.id   AF-A0A0C9U7W8-F1
#
_cell.length_a   1.000
_cell.length_b   1.000
_cell.length_c   1.000
_cell.angle_alpha   90.00
_cell.angle_beta   90.00
_cell.angle_gamma   90.00
#
_symmetry.space_group_name_H-M   'P 1'
#
loop_
_entity.id
_entity.type
_entity.pdbx_description
1 polymer ?
#
loop_
_entity_poly.entity_id
_entity_poly.type
_entity_poly.pdbx_seq_one_letter_code
_entity_poly.pdbx_strand_id
1 'polypeptide(L)'
;MGDHLMQANDSNETALPEDGIVWTHGDLVLSNIKLLGSDCVAFLDLGTAFFGPQDWDVFALRTSEYGYEVEFKVPMVKAFDRKGLQLREDRQAMYETFMLWHAKKGGAVARQERKGALKSKY
;
A
#
# COMPACT_ATOMS: atom_id res chain seq x y z
N MET A 1 1.84 -15.31 22.83
CA MET A 1 0.80 -14.79 21.92
C MET A 1 1.53 -13.92 20.92
N GLY A 2 1.50 -14.26 19.64
CA GLY A 2 2.16 -13.46 18.61
C GLY A 2 1.35 -12.18 18.41
N ASP A 3 2.03 -11.02 18.39
CA ASP A 3 1.45 -9.73 18.06
C ASP A 3 1.12 -9.70 16.56
N HIS A 4 0.09 -10.43 16.15
CA HIS A 4 -0.40 -10.39 14.77
C HIS A 4 -1.28 -9.14 14.62
N LEU A 5 -0.99 -8.30 13.63
CA LEU A 5 -1.81 -7.13 13.31
C LEU A 5 -3.19 -7.58 12.81
N MET A 6 -4.24 -6.99 13.36
CA MET A 6 -5.63 -7.34 13.08
C MET A 6 -6.31 -6.23 12.27
N GLN A 7 -7.04 -6.61 11.22
CA GLN A 7 -7.92 -5.71 10.49
C GLN A 7 -9.36 -5.88 10.96
N ALA A 8 -9.98 -4.80 11.42
CA ALA A 8 -11.40 -4.76 11.79
C ALA A 8 -12.28 -4.53 10.55
N ASN A 9 -13.28 -5.39 10.35
CA ASN A 9 -14.21 -5.36 9.23
C ASN A 9 -15.62 -5.61 9.76
N ASP A 10 -16.60 -4.72 9.56
CA ASP A 10 -18.05 -4.88 9.84
C ASP A 10 -18.42 -6.11 10.71
N SER A 11 -18.03 -6.10 11.99
CA SER A 11 -18.27 -7.13 13.03
C SER A 11 -17.27 -8.28 13.19
N ASN A 12 -16.15 -8.31 12.46
CA ASN A 12 -15.11 -9.34 12.53
C ASN A 12 -13.71 -8.74 12.53
N GLU A 13 -12.78 -9.41 13.20
CA GLU A 13 -11.35 -9.12 13.11
C GLU A 13 -10.67 -10.22 12.28
N THR A 14 -9.84 -9.83 11.31
CA THR A 14 -9.08 -10.77 10.48
C THR A 14 -7.59 -10.51 10.69
N ALA A 15 -6.86 -11.56 11.08
CA ALA A 15 -5.40 -11.49 11.14
C ALA A 15 -4.83 -11.20 9.75
N LEU A 16 -3.96 -10.19 9.67
CA LEU A 16 -3.22 -9.90 8.46
C LEU A 16 -2.13 -10.97 8.23
N PRO A 17 -1.78 -11.28 6.97
CA PRO A 17 -0.62 -12.12 6.68
C PRO A 17 0.64 -11.49 7.29
N GLU A 18 1.50 -12.31 7.91
CA GLU A 18 2.77 -11.84 8.48
C GLU A 18 3.72 -11.29 7.41
N ASP A 19 3.65 -11.87 6.21
CA ASP A 19 4.53 -11.51 5.09
C ASP A 19 3.77 -10.75 4.01
N GLY A 20 4.36 -9.62 3.59
CA GLY A 20 3.99 -8.92 2.36
C GLY A 20 2.79 -7.99 2.44
N ILE A 21 2.07 -7.91 3.56
CA ILE A 21 0.99 -6.93 3.78
C ILE A 21 1.34 -6.04 4.98
N VAL A 22 1.34 -4.73 4.78
CA VAL A 22 1.67 -3.73 5.80
C VAL A 22 0.63 -2.61 5.82
N TRP A 23 0.67 -1.77 6.85
CA TRP A 23 -0.06 -0.51 6.80
C TRP A 23 0.56 0.39 5.74
N THR A 24 -0.24 0.78 4.76
CA THR A 24 0.15 1.63 3.64
C THR A 24 -0.66 2.92 3.70
N HIS A 25 -0.02 4.04 3.39
CA HIS A 25 -0.66 5.34 3.28
C HIS A 25 -1.69 5.37 2.14
N GLY A 26 -1.43 4.66 1.04
CA GLY A 26 -2.39 4.47 -0.06
C GLY A 26 -2.49 5.65 -1.04
N ASP A 27 -2.06 6.84 -0.64
CA ASP A 27 -1.89 8.04 -1.47
C ASP A 27 -0.65 8.84 -1.07
N LEU A 28 0.51 8.17 -1.03
CA LEU A 28 1.74 8.79 -0.61
C LEU A 28 2.36 9.63 -1.74
N VAL A 29 2.05 10.93 -1.72
CA VAL A 29 2.55 11.95 -2.66
C VAL A 29 3.23 13.10 -1.92
N LEU A 30 4.04 13.90 -2.63
CA LEU A 30 4.83 14.99 -2.06
C LEU A 30 3.97 16.01 -1.28
N SER A 31 2.75 16.31 -1.74
CA SER A 31 1.81 17.20 -1.05
C SER A 31 1.34 16.65 0.31
N ASN A 32 1.41 15.33 0.50
CA ASN A 32 1.05 14.64 1.74
C ASN A 32 2.26 14.44 2.67
N ILE A 33 3.43 14.96 2.30
CA ILE A 33 4.66 14.89 3.11
C ILE A 33 5.06 16.31 3.51
N LYS A 34 5.14 16.57 4.83
CA LYS A 34 5.62 17.85 5.36
C LYS A 34 6.82 17.69 6.26
N LEU A 35 7.83 18.53 6.05
CA LEU A 35 8.95 18.67 6.97
C LEU A 35 8.52 19.58 8.12
N LEU A 36 8.55 19.07 9.35
CA LEU A 36 8.22 19.82 10.56
C LEU A 36 9.47 20.38 11.27
N GLY A 37 10.66 19.97 10.86
CA GLY A 37 11.96 20.36 11.38
C GLY A 37 13.07 19.55 10.70
N SER A 38 14.34 19.71 11.10
CA SER A 38 15.48 19.02 10.47
C SER A 38 15.35 17.50 10.41
N ASP A 39 14.70 16.89 11.40
CA ASP A 39 14.66 15.44 11.58
C ASP A 39 13.24 14.88 11.72
N CYS A 40 12.23 15.71 11.45
CA CYS A 40 10.82 15.32 11.63
C CYS A 40 10.03 15.51 10.33
N VAL A 41 9.44 14.41 9.87
CA VAL A 41 8.53 14.37 8.71
C VAL A 41 7.15 13.96 9.20
N ALA A 42 6.14 14.70 8.76
CA ALA A 42 4.73 14.35 8.93
C ALA A 42 4.16 13.81 7.62
N PHE A 43 3.38 12.76 7.75
CA PHE A 43 2.53 12.22 6.69
C PHE A 43 1.09 12.68 6.94
N LEU A 44 0.48 13.28 5.93
CA LEU A 44 -0.84 13.91 5.98
C LEU A 44 -1.83 13.12 5.14
N ASP A 45 -3.13 13.39 5.31
CA ASP A 45 -4.19 12.80 4.48
C ASP A 45 -4.21 11.26 4.48
N LEU A 46 -4.38 10.69 5.67
CA LEU A 46 -4.49 9.24 5.87
C LEU A 46 -5.87 8.68 5.53
N GLY A 47 -6.73 9.45 4.85
CA GLY A 47 -8.09 9.04 4.52
C GLY A 47 -8.15 7.85 3.55
N THR A 48 -7.07 7.65 2.80
CA THR A 48 -6.89 6.53 1.86
C THR A 48 -6.01 5.43 2.43
N ALA A 49 -5.59 5.50 3.69
CA ALA A 49 -4.73 4.49 4.29
C ALA A 49 -5.45 3.14 4.37
N PHE A 50 -4.72 2.08 4.05
CA PHE A 50 -5.24 0.71 4.07
C PHE A 50 -4.12 -0.28 4.38
N PHE A 51 -4.48 -1.55 4.60
CA PHE A 51 -3.50 -2.63 4.67
C PHE A 51 -3.30 -3.21 3.27
N GLY A 52 -2.11 -2.99 2.72
CA GLY A 52 -1.77 -3.28 1.32
C GLY A 52 -0.41 -3.95 1.17
N PRO A 53 0.00 -4.28 -0.08
CA PRO A 53 1.31 -4.84 -0.34
C PRO A 53 2.44 -4.00 0.26
N GLN A 54 3.46 -4.66 0.82
CA GLN A 54 4.58 -3.99 1.52
C GLN A 54 5.33 -2.96 0.66
N ASP A 55 5.30 -3.13 -0.66
CA ASP A 55 5.99 -2.27 -1.61
C ASP A 55 5.05 -1.17 -2.20
N TRP A 56 3.79 -1.06 -1.73
CA TRP A 56 2.78 -0.16 -2.30
C TRP A 56 3.16 1.33 -2.25
N ASP A 57 3.52 1.84 -1.07
CA ASP A 57 3.90 3.25 -0.92
C ASP A 57 5.24 3.56 -1.60
N VAL A 58 6.17 2.59 -1.60
CA VAL A 58 7.44 2.69 -2.33
C VAL A 58 7.19 2.80 -3.83
N PHE A 59 6.24 2.01 -4.35
CA PHE A 59 5.78 2.10 -5.72
C PHE A 59 5.13 3.46 -6.01
N ALA A 60 4.18 3.90 -5.19
CA ALA A 60 3.51 5.18 -5.35
C ALA A 60 4.52 6.34 -5.46
N LEU A 61 5.52 6.36 -4.58
CA LEU A 61 6.60 7.35 -4.62
C LEU A 61 7.47 7.23 -5.88
N ARG A 62 7.83 6.02 -6.31
CA ARG A 62 8.67 5.80 -7.50
C ARG A 62 7.94 6.09 -8.82
N THR A 63 6.65 5.82 -8.90
CA THR A 63 5.86 5.95 -10.13
C THR A 63 5.00 7.19 -10.20
N SER A 64 4.91 7.99 -9.13
CA SER A 64 4.17 9.25 -9.19
C SER A 64 4.72 10.13 -10.31
N GLU A 65 3.84 10.42 -11.27
CA GLU A 65 4.06 11.38 -12.35
C GLU A 65 3.73 12.81 -11.90
N TYR A 66 3.06 12.95 -10.74
CA TYR A 66 2.62 14.23 -10.19
C TYR A 66 3.69 14.81 -9.26
N GLY A 67 4.26 15.94 -9.68
CA GLY A 67 4.96 16.88 -8.78
C GLY A 67 6.37 16.50 -8.33
N TYR A 68 6.93 15.38 -8.78
CA TYR A 68 8.34 15.08 -8.54
C TYR A 68 9.20 15.68 -9.63
N GLU A 69 9.77 16.86 -9.39
CA GLU A 69 10.91 17.30 -10.19
C GLU A 69 11.99 16.22 -10.18
N VAL A 70 12.69 16.04 -11.31
CA VAL A 70 13.73 15.01 -11.48
C VAL A 70 14.76 15.04 -10.33
N GLU A 71 15.01 16.24 -9.80
CA GLU A 71 15.91 16.53 -8.70
C GLU A 71 15.51 15.85 -7.38
N PHE A 72 14.22 15.58 -7.15
CA PHE A 72 13.74 14.89 -5.95
C PHE A 72 13.68 13.37 -6.14
N LYS A 73 13.32 12.93 -7.35
CA LYS A 73 13.14 11.51 -7.68
C LYS A 73 14.45 10.72 -7.61
N VAL A 74 15.54 11.28 -8.14
CA VAL A 74 16.84 10.59 -8.19
C VAL A 74 17.44 10.33 -6.79
N PRO A 75 17.53 11.31 -5.88
CA PRO A 75 18.01 11.08 -4.51
C PRO A 75 17.14 10.10 -3.72
N MET A 76 15.81 10.19 -3.87
CA MET A 76 14.87 9.29 -3.22
C MET A 76 15.07 7.84 -3.68
N VAL A 77 15.12 7.60 -5.00
CA VAL A 77 15.39 6.27 -5.56
C VAL A 77 16.73 5.72 -5.05
N LYS A 78 17.80 6.53 -5.07
CA LYS A 78 19.10 6.12 -4.50
C LYS A 78 19.01 5.78 -3.00
N ALA A 79 18.22 6.52 -2.24
CA ALA A 79 18.03 6.26 -0.81
C ALA A 79 17.28 4.93 -0.57
N PHE A 80 16.24 4.66 -1.37
CA PHE A 80 15.53 3.38 -1.34
C PHE A 80 16.44 2.21 -1.71
N ASP A 81 17.24 2.35 -2.77
CA ASP A 81 18.16 1.30 -3.21
C ASP A 81 19.21 0.97 -2.13
N ARG A 82 19.75 1.98 -1.43
CA ARG A 82 20.65 1.78 -0.27
C ARG A 82 20.02 1.02 0.89
N LYS A 83 18.69 1.00 0.97
CA LYS A 83 17.92 0.29 2.00
C LYS A 83 17.32 -1.02 1.50
N GLY A 84 17.62 -1.43 0.26
CA GLY A 84 17.05 -2.63 -0.35
C GLY A 84 15.55 -2.51 -0.69
N LEU A 85 15.01 -1.28 -0.71
CA LEU A 85 13.61 -1.00 -1.06
C LEU A 85 13.44 -0.93 -2.58
N GLN A 86 13.60 -2.08 -3.23
CA GLN A 86 13.46 -2.24 -4.67
C GLN A 86 12.04 -2.69 -5.02
N LEU A 87 11.52 -2.23 -6.16
CA LEU A 87 10.27 -2.75 -6.69
C LEU A 87 10.52 -4.17 -7.22
N ARG A 88 9.85 -5.15 -6.62
CA ARG A 88 9.93 -6.55 -7.03
C ARG A 88 9.03 -6.86 -8.23
N GLU A 89 7.99 -6.05 -8.42
CA GLU A 89 6.91 -6.27 -9.38
C GLU A 89 6.58 -4.96 -10.12
N ASP A 90 5.98 -5.07 -11.30
CA ASP A 90 5.42 -3.91 -12.00
C ASP A 90 4.08 -3.47 -11.38
N ARG A 91 3.55 -2.32 -11.86
CA ARG A 91 2.29 -1.74 -11.38
C ARG A 91 1.13 -2.74 -11.43
N GLN A 92 1.06 -3.52 -12.50
CA GLN A 92 -0.05 -4.42 -12.78
C GLN A 92 0.00 -5.61 -11.82
N ALA A 93 1.18 -6.21 -11.65
CA ALA A 93 1.39 -7.30 -10.72
C ALA A 93 1.09 -6.90 -9.26
N MET A 94 1.52 -5.71 -8.83
CA MET A 94 1.18 -5.21 -7.49
C MET A 94 -0.33 -4.99 -7.28
N TYR A 95 -1.00 -4.43 -8.30
CA TYR A 95 -2.44 -4.24 -8.27
C TYR A 95 -3.17 -5.59 -8.22
N GLU A 96 -2.72 -6.58 -8.99
CA GLU A 96 -3.27 -7.94 -8.98
C GLU A 96 -3.06 -8.63 -7.63
N THR A 97 -1.88 -8.51 -7.03
CA THR A 97 -1.57 -9.01 -5.69
C THR A 97 -2.52 -8.41 -4.65
N PHE A 98 -2.70 -7.08 -4.69
CA PHE A 98 -3.66 -6.39 -3.82
C PHE A 98 -5.10 -6.87 -4.05
N MET A 99 -5.56 -6.93 -5.30
CA MET A 99 -6.92 -7.34 -5.64
C MET A 99 -7.20 -8.80 -5.25
N LEU A 100 -6.24 -9.70 -5.48
CA LEU A 100 -6.33 -11.11 -5.09
C LEU A 100 -6.40 -11.27 -3.57
N TRP A 101 -5.62 -10.49 -2.83
CA TRP A 101 -5.68 -10.46 -1.38
C TRP A 101 -7.02 -9.88 -0.90
N HIS A 102 -7.41 -8.71 -1.39
CA HIS A 102 -8.65 -8.01 -1.04
C HIS A 102 -9.88 -8.90 -1.27
N ALA A 103 -9.92 -9.59 -2.40
CA ALA A 103 -10.99 -10.52 -2.77
C ALA A 103 -11.05 -11.79 -1.89
N LYS A 104 -9.93 -12.19 -1.27
CA LYS A 104 -9.84 -13.38 -0.39
C LYS A 104 -10.00 -13.03 1.10
N LYS A 105 -9.47 -11.88 1.53
CA LYS A 105 -9.18 -11.54 2.92
C LYS A 105 -9.64 -10.13 3.33
N GLY A 106 -9.96 -9.25 2.37
CA GLY A 106 -10.53 -7.93 2.64
C GLY A 106 -11.94 -7.99 3.24
N GLY A 107 -12.59 -6.83 3.38
CA GLY A 107 -13.91 -6.70 4.01
C GLY A 107 -15.01 -7.57 3.37
N ALA A 108 -16.18 -7.65 4.03
CA ALA A 108 -17.30 -8.47 3.55
C ALA A 108 -17.73 -8.13 2.12
N VAL A 109 -17.74 -6.83 1.79
CA VAL A 109 -18.04 -6.29 0.45
C VAL A 109 -17.05 -6.82 -0.61
N ALA A 110 -15.75 -6.71 -0.35
CA ALA A 110 -14.68 -7.19 -1.23
C ALA A 110 -14.81 -8.67 -1.59
N ARG A 111 -15.15 -9.49 -0.59
CA ARG A 111 -15.35 -10.94 -0.77
C ARG A 111 -16.63 -11.26 -1.53
N GLN A 112 -17.65 -10.41 -1.42
CA GLN A 112 -18.92 -10.56 -2.14
C GLN A 112 -18.77 -10.20 -3.63
N GLU A 113 -18.02 -9.16 -3.95
CA GLU A 113 -17.69 -8.79 -5.34
C GLU A 113 -16.96 -9.91 -6.08
N ARG A 114 -16.01 -10.59 -5.43
CA ARG A 114 -15.35 -11.78 -6.00
C ARG A 114 -16.34 -12.90 -6.32
N LYS A 115 -17.28 -13.19 -5.41
CA LYS A 115 -18.32 -14.21 -5.64
C LYS A 115 -19.22 -13.84 -6.82
N GLY A 116 -19.55 -12.56 -6.98
CA GLY A 116 -20.29 -12.05 -8.13
C GLY A 116 -19.54 -12.21 -9.46
N ALA A 117 -18.25 -11.83 -9.48
CA ALA A 117 -17.40 -11.95 -10.66
C ALA A 117 -17.19 -13.41 -11.12
N LEU A 118 -17.09 -14.36 -10.17
CA LEU A 118 -17.00 -15.79 -10.47
C LEU A 118 -18.33 -16.35 -11.00
N LYS A 119 -19.47 -15.86 -10.50
CA LYS A 119 -20.80 -16.26 -10.99
C LYS A 119 -21.15 -15.71 -12.38
N SER A 120 -20.53 -14.62 -12.81
CA SER A 120 -20.75 -14.04 -14.15
C SER A 120 -19.95 -14.76 -15.25
N LYS A 121 -19.00 -15.64 -14.89
CA LYS A 121 -18.14 -16.38 -15.84
C LYS A 121 -18.62 -17.80 -16.14
N TYR A 122 -19.74 -18.22 -15.56
CA TYR A 122 -20.42 -19.50 -15.75
C TYR A 122 -21.93 -19.28 -15.85
#